data_AF-A0A9P0PAN7-F1
#
_entry.id   AF-A0A9P0PAN7-F1
#
_cell.length_a   1.000
_cell.length_b   1.000
_cell.length_c   1.000
_cell.angle_alpha   90.00
_cell.angle_beta   90.00
_cell.angle_gamma   90.00
#
_symmetry.space_group_name_H-M   'P 1'
#
loop_
_entity.id
_entity.type
_entity.pdbx_description
1 polymer ?
#
loop_
_entity_poly.entity_id
_entity_poly.type
_entity_poly.pdbx_seq_one_letter_code
_entity_poly.pdbx_strand_id
1 'polypeptide(L)'
;MEGNEPEAEVCIKCKTEFHIDSGYYKCDSCFGSVYKDCVNLTSSEVRCMPLQKRVLLLICDECKQLIARMPYMVKMMEEIKRELADLKANYRKDTYANVPKSQQNIGKNKEEVQRLINPCEINVGIRNIKETKKVNIVLKCDTEQELERLKKSAESKLKGYVGNKEIEELEESTRKQNT
;
A
#
# COMPACT_ATOMS: atom_id res chain seq x y z
N MET A 1 15.74 22.14 -28.57
CA MET A 1 14.93 22.89 -27.59
C MET A 1 13.50 22.81 -28.10
N GLU A 2 12.75 21.82 -27.65
CA GLU A 2 11.33 21.70 -27.97
C GLU A 2 10.61 22.72 -27.11
N GLY A 3 10.04 23.76 -27.73
CA GLY A 3 9.20 24.73 -27.05
C GLY A 3 7.85 24.09 -26.80
N ASN A 4 7.48 23.88 -25.54
CA ASN A 4 6.09 23.58 -25.18
C ASN A 4 5.26 24.82 -25.50
N GLU A 5 4.40 24.73 -26.51
CA GLU A 5 3.36 25.71 -26.72
C GLU A 5 2.46 25.73 -25.46
N PRO A 6 2.15 26.91 -24.91
CA PRO A 6 1.29 27.00 -23.74
C PRO A 6 -0.11 26.52 -24.12
N GLU A 7 -0.59 25.48 -23.43
CA GLU A 7 -1.95 24.97 -23.59
C GLU A 7 -2.95 26.12 -23.36
N ALA A 8 -3.93 26.24 -24.27
CA ALA A 8 -4.96 27.25 -24.17
C ALA A 8 -5.72 27.09 -22.84
N GLU A 9 -5.76 28.15 -22.01
CA GLU A 9 -6.57 28.12 -20.80
C GLU A 9 -8.06 28.06 -21.18
N VAL A 10 -8.81 27.16 -20.51
CA VAL A 10 -10.26 26.98 -20.71
C VAL A 10 -11.04 27.26 -19.43
N CYS A 11 -12.25 27.80 -19.58
CA CYS A 11 -13.15 28.00 -18.44
C CYS A 11 -13.63 26.65 -17.91
N ILE A 12 -13.40 26.37 -16.63
CA ILE A 12 -13.79 25.08 -16.03
C ILE A 12 -15.32 24.87 -15.98
N LYS A 13 -16.14 25.93 -16.08
CA LYS A 13 -17.61 25.81 -16.03
C LYS A 13 -18.22 25.54 -17.41
N CYS A 14 -17.94 26.37 -18.40
CA CYS A 14 -18.53 26.25 -19.74
C CYS A 14 -17.64 25.48 -20.74
N LYS A 15 -16.42 25.13 -20.33
CA LYS A 15 -15.42 24.41 -21.15
C LYS A 15 -15.05 25.12 -22.46
N THR A 16 -15.17 26.45 -22.48
CA THR A 16 -14.80 27.29 -23.63
C THR A 16 -13.46 27.98 -23.36
N GLU A 17 -12.63 28.10 -24.39
CA GLU A 17 -11.34 28.81 -24.37
C GLU A 17 -11.51 30.29 -24.01
N PHE A 18 -10.54 30.87 -23.29
CA PHE A 18 -10.53 32.30 -22.96
C PHE A 18 -10.19 33.17 -24.17
N HIS A 19 -11.04 34.15 -24.48
CA HIS A 19 -10.66 35.25 -25.36
C HIS A 19 -9.75 36.24 -24.64
N ILE A 20 -8.86 36.90 -25.39
CA ILE A 20 -7.83 37.83 -24.87
C ILE A 20 -8.44 38.94 -23.99
N ASP A 21 -9.64 39.41 -24.34
CA ASP A 21 -10.32 40.51 -23.64
C ASP A 21 -11.25 40.06 -22.50
N SER A 22 -11.49 38.75 -22.39
CA SER A 22 -12.45 38.22 -21.43
C SER A 22 -11.82 38.02 -20.07
N GLY A 23 -12.25 38.81 -19.09
CA GLY A 23 -11.79 38.64 -17.72
C GLY A 23 -12.23 37.30 -17.12
N TYR A 24 -11.35 36.72 -16.29
CA TYR A 24 -11.62 35.48 -15.56
C TYR A 24 -11.20 35.60 -14.10
N TYR A 25 -11.62 34.64 -13.29
CA TYR A 25 -11.18 34.44 -11.91
C TYR A 25 -10.67 33.02 -11.72
N LYS A 26 -9.74 32.80 -10.78
CA LYS A 26 -9.27 31.46 -10.43
C LYS A 26 -10.00 30.95 -9.18
N CYS A 27 -10.38 29.68 -9.21
CA CYS A 27 -10.89 28.98 -8.03
C CYS A 27 -9.79 28.91 -6.96
N ASP A 28 -10.10 29.28 -5.72
CA ASP A 28 -9.12 29.27 -4.61
C ASP A 28 -8.77 27.85 -4.12
N SER A 29 -9.51 26.82 -4.56
CA SER A 29 -9.24 25.42 -4.20
C SER A 29 -8.49 24.65 -5.28
N CYS A 30 -8.95 24.68 -6.54
CA CYS A 30 -8.33 23.93 -7.63
C CYS A 30 -7.51 24.78 -8.60
N PHE A 31 -7.45 26.11 -8.40
CA PHE A 31 -6.79 27.08 -9.27
C PHE A 31 -7.31 27.14 -10.71
N GLY A 32 -8.39 26.43 -11.03
CA GLY A 32 -9.03 26.46 -12.34
C GLY A 32 -9.64 27.83 -12.65
N SER A 33 -9.44 28.30 -13.88
CA SER A 33 -9.95 29.58 -14.37
C SER A 33 -11.44 29.47 -14.73
N VAL A 34 -12.23 30.48 -14.35
CA VAL A 34 -13.68 30.59 -14.63
C VAL A 34 -13.96 31.98 -15.19
N TYR A 35 -14.73 32.07 -16.27
CA TYR A 35 -15.21 33.36 -16.80
C TYR A 35 -15.94 34.17 -15.74
N LYS A 36 -15.76 35.49 -15.75
CA LYS A 36 -16.51 36.42 -14.88
C LYS A 36 -18.02 36.17 -14.93
N ASP A 37 -18.58 35.96 -16.13
CA ASP A 37 -20.01 35.71 -16.33
C ASP A 37 -20.45 34.29 -15.94
N CYS A 38 -19.49 33.36 -15.84
CA CYS A 38 -19.74 31.98 -15.39
C CYS A 38 -19.76 31.88 -13.86
N VAL A 39 -19.05 32.77 -13.16
CA VAL A 39 -19.11 32.84 -11.71
C VAL A 39 -20.31 33.69 -11.33
N ASN A 40 -21.38 33.08 -10.82
CA ASN A 40 -22.61 33.77 -10.41
C ASN A 40 -22.39 34.68 -9.17
N LEU A 41 -21.49 35.65 -9.26
CA LEU A 41 -21.18 36.63 -8.22
C LEU A 41 -22.08 37.85 -8.38
N THR A 42 -22.52 38.39 -7.26
CA THR A 42 -23.13 39.71 -7.19
C THR A 42 -22.11 40.80 -7.51
N SER A 43 -22.58 41.98 -7.91
CA SER A 43 -21.69 43.12 -8.20
C SER A 43 -20.80 43.51 -7.02
N SER A 44 -21.27 43.32 -5.78
CA SER A 44 -20.47 43.56 -4.57
C SER A 44 -19.34 42.55 -4.41
N GLU A 45 -19.60 41.26 -4.70
CA GLU A 45 -18.58 40.21 -4.65
C GLU A 45 -17.53 40.38 -5.74
N VAL A 46 -17.95 40.73 -6.96
CA VAL A 46 -17.06 41.04 -8.09
C VAL A 46 -16.05 42.14 -7.72
N ARG A 47 -16.48 43.18 -7.01
CA ARG A 47 -15.59 44.27 -6.54
C ARG A 47 -14.54 43.81 -5.53
N CYS A 48 -14.82 42.75 -4.78
CA CYS A 48 -13.89 42.20 -3.78
C CYS A 48 -12.83 41.27 -4.38
N MET A 49 -13.07 40.70 -5.57
CA MET A 49 -12.19 39.71 -6.18
C MET A 49 -10.75 40.19 -6.48
N PRO A 50 -10.52 41.45 -6.93
CA PRO A 50 -9.16 41.94 -7.20
C PRO A 50 -8.33 42.26 -5.93
N LEU A 51 -8.94 42.26 -4.74
CA LEU A 51 -8.26 42.65 -3.51
C LEU A 51 -7.26 41.56 -3.08
N GLN A 52 -6.00 41.94 -2.89
CA GLN A 52 -4.90 41.01 -2.54
C GLN A 52 -5.11 40.26 -1.21
N LYS A 53 -5.96 40.76 -0.31
CA LYS A 53 -6.26 40.17 1.00
C LYS A 53 -7.77 39.97 1.19
N ARG A 54 -8.44 39.42 0.18
CA ARG A 54 -9.88 39.13 0.27
C ARG A 54 -10.16 37.99 1.26
N VAL A 55 -11.18 38.16 2.08
CA VAL A 55 -11.74 37.10 2.95
C VAL A 55 -12.69 36.20 2.15
N LEU A 56 -13.34 36.75 1.12
CA LEU A 56 -14.24 36.02 0.25
C LEU A 56 -13.45 35.09 -0.68
N LEU A 57 -13.63 33.78 -0.50
CA LEU A 57 -13.08 32.75 -1.38
C LEU A 57 -14.04 32.46 -2.52
N LEU A 58 -13.49 32.31 -3.72
CA LEU A 58 -14.16 31.81 -4.90
C LEU A 58 -13.89 30.32 -5.04
N ILE A 59 -14.90 29.51 -4.79
CA ILE A 59 -14.83 28.05 -4.96
C ILE A 59 -15.75 27.67 -6.12
N CYS A 60 -15.24 26.92 -7.10
CA CYS A 60 -16.04 26.42 -8.22
C CYS A 60 -17.05 25.35 -7.78
N ASP A 61 -18.04 25.09 -8.61
CA ASP A 61 -19.13 24.18 -8.25
C ASP A 61 -18.66 22.73 -8.04
N GLU A 62 -17.65 22.28 -8.81
CA GLU A 62 -17.02 20.96 -8.62
C GLU A 62 -16.35 20.86 -7.24
N CYS A 63 -15.55 21.85 -6.85
CA CYS A 63 -14.93 21.91 -5.53
C CYS A 63 -15.98 22.01 -4.40
N LYS A 64 -17.05 22.79 -4.58
CA LYS A 64 -18.15 22.86 -3.59
C LYS A 64 -18.79 21.50 -3.37
N GLN A 65 -19.09 20.78 -4.45
CA GLN A 65 -19.66 19.43 -4.35
C GLN A 65 -18.71 18.46 -3.65
N LEU A 66 -17.41 18.54 -3.94
CA LEU A 66 -16.41 17.71 -3.29
C LEU A 66 -16.34 18.01 -1.78
N ILE A 67 -16.22 19.28 -1.41
CA ILE A 67 -16.17 19.72 0.00
C ILE A 67 -17.43 19.28 0.75
N ALA A 68 -18.61 19.40 0.14
CA ALA A 68 -19.86 18.94 0.73
C ALA A 68 -19.91 17.42 0.96
N ARG A 69 -19.21 16.63 0.13
CA ARG A 69 -19.11 15.16 0.25
C ARG A 69 -17.98 14.70 1.18
N MET A 70 -17.03 15.57 1.53
CA MET A 70 -15.87 15.19 2.36
C MET A 70 -16.27 14.54 3.71
N PRO A 71 -17.25 15.05 4.48
CA PRO A 71 -17.63 14.42 5.75
C PRO A 71 -18.08 12.97 5.59
N TYR A 72 -18.83 12.69 4.51
CA TYR A 72 -19.26 11.33 4.18
C TYR A 72 -18.08 10.43 3.80
N MET A 73 -17.14 10.93 2.99
CA MET A 73 -15.93 10.19 2.64
C MET A 73 -15.07 9.85 3.86
N VAL A 74 -14.90 10.80 4.79
CA VAL A 74 -14.18 10.56 6.05
C VAL A 74 -14.85 9.45 6.86
N LYS A 75 -16.18 9.49 7.00
CA LYS A 75 -16.95 8.44 7.71
C LYS A 75 -16.74 7.06 7.08
N MET A 76 -16.85 6.94 5.76
CA MET A 76 -16.59 5.66 5.06
C MET A 76 -15.17 5.15 5.29
N MET A 77 -14.16 6.04 5.28
CA MET A 77 -12.78 5.64 5.56
C MET A 77 -12.59 5.12 6.98
N GLU A 78 -13.31 5.68 7.96
CA GLU A 78 -13.30 5.20 9.34
C GLU A 78 -13.98 3.84 9.50
N GLU A 79 -15.09 3.61 8.80
CA GLU A 79 -15.78 2.32 8.76
C GLU A 79 -14.88 1.23 8.15
N ILE A 80 -14.26 1.50 7.01
CA ILE A 80 -13.30 0.57 6.37
C ILE A 80 -12.12 0.26 7.30
N LYS A 81 -11.58 1.27 8.00
CA LYS A 81 -10.49 1.06 8.97
C LYS A 81 -10.92 0.13 10.11
N ARG A 82 -12.17 0.23 10.57
CA ARG A 82 -12.74 -0.64 11.59
C ARG A 82 -12.88 -2.07 11.10
N GLU A 83 -13.46 -2.27 9.92
CA GLU A 83 -13.62 -3.59 9.30
C GLU A 83 -12.25 -4.28 9.10
N LEU A 84 -11.24 -3.53 8.66
CA LEU A 84 -9.87 -4.05 8.53
C LEU A 84 -9.25 -4.45 9.88
N ALA A 85 -9.55 -3.72 10.95
CA ALA A 85 -9.09 -4.06 12.29
C ALA A 85 -9.76 -5.35 12.80
N ASP A 86 -11.07 -5.48 12.60
CA ASP A 86 -11.84 -6.66 12.97
C ASP A 86 -11.39 -7.90 12.18
N LEU A 87 -11.19 -7.75 10.87
CA LEU A 87 -10.67 -8.82 10.01
C LEU A 87 -9.28 -9.29 10.47
N LYS A 88 -8.38 -8.36 10.79
CA LYS A 88 -7.04 -8.70 11.32
C LYS A 88 -7.11 -9.40 12.68
N ALA A 89 -8.04 -9.00 13.54
CA ALA A 89 -8.23 -9.64 14.84
C ALA A 89 -8.75 -11.08 14.69
N ASN A 90 -9.68 -11.31 13.75
CA ASN A 90 -10.23 -12.64 13.49
C ASN A 90 -9.23 -13.57 12.79
N TYR A 91 -8.48 -13.07 11.80
CA TYR A 91 -7.45 -13.86 11.13
C TYR A 91 -6.39 -14.40 12.11
N ARG A 92 -6.02 -13.62 13.14
CA ARG A 92 -5.12 -14.07 14.21
C ARG A 92 -5.73 -15.13 15.13
N LYS A 93 -7.05 -15.17 15.28
CA LYS A 93 -7.71 -16.21 16.08
C LYS A 93 -7.72 -17.53 15.30
N ASP A 94 -8.06 -17.50 14.01
CA ASP A 94 -8.19 -18.73 13.22
C ASP A 94 -6.86 -19.39 12.88
N THR A 95 -5.78 -18.61 12.72
CA THR A 95 -4.43 -19.16 12.47
C THR A 95 -3.75 -19.76 13.72
N TYR A 96 -4.23 -19.45 14.94
CA TYR A 96 -3.62 -19.95 16.18
C TYR A 96 -4.55 -20.81 17.04
N ALA A 97 -5.86 -20.85 16.76
CA ALA A 97 -6.83 -21.59 17.57
C ALA A 97 -7.05 -23.04 17.13
N ASN A 98 -6.66 -23.44 15.91
CA ASN A 98 -7.02 -24.77 15.36
C ASN A 98 -5.88 -25.76 15.15
N VAL A 99 -4.65 -25.48 15.63
CA VAL A 99 -3.65 -26.55 15.74
C VAL A 99 -3.41 -26.85 17.22
N PRO A 100 -3.92 -27.98 17.75
CA PRO A 100 -3.60 -28.42 19.10
C PRO A 100 -2.08 -28.39 19.30
N LYS A 101 -1.61 -27.80 20.41
CA LYS A 101 -0.17 -27.82 20.77
C LYS A 101 0.39 -29.24 20.86
N SER A 102 -0.47 -30.26 20.99
CA SER A 102 -0.12 -31.68 20.95
C SER A 102 0.16 -32.25 19.55
N GLN A 103 -0.25 -31.56 18.47
CA GLN A 103 0.00 -31.98 17.08
C GLN A 103 1.08 -31.17 16.37
N GLN A 104 1.46 -30.00 16.90
CA GLN A 104 2.65 -29.33 16.41
C GLN A 104 3.88 -30.09 16.95
N ASN A 105 4.42 -30.99 16.14
CA ASN A 105 5.73 -31.62 16.32
C ASN A 105 6.85 -30.55 16.16
N ILE A 106 6.78 -29.47 16.92
CA ILE A 106 7.65 -28.29 16.83
C ILE A 106 9.11 -28.71 16.97
N GLY A 107 9.40 -29.70 17.82
CA GLY A 107 10.74 -30.28 17.96
C GLY A 107 11.24 -30.94 16.68
N LYS A 108 10.45 -31.85 16.08
CA LYS A 108 10.85 -32.59 14.86
C LYS A 108 10.95 -31.68 13.64
N ASN A 109 9.98 -30.79 13.43
CA ASN A 109 10.02 -29.83 12.32
C ASN A 109 11.20 -28.85 12.46
N LYS A 110 11.57 -28.45 13.68
CA LYS A 110 12.70 -27.56 13.91
C LYS A 110 14.04 -28.24 13.62
N GLU A 111 14.21 -29.49 14.05
CA GLU A 111 15.40 -30.27 13.69
C GLU A 111 15.50 -30.52 12.19
N GLU A 112 14.38 -30.80 11.52
CA GLU A 112 14.35 -31.08 10.09
C GLU A 112 14.63 -29.81 9.24
N VAL A 113 14.04 -28.67 9.60
CA VAL A 113 14.38 -27.37 8.97
C VAL A 113 15.85 -27.01 9.22
N GLN A 114 16.38 -27.29 10.41
CA GLN A 114 17.79 -27.04 10.74
C GLN A 114 18.74 -27.97 9.97
N ARG A 115 18.33 -29.21 9.64
CA ARG A 115 19.08 -30.09 8.74
C ARG A 115 19.02 -29.62 7.28
N LEU A 116 17.85 -29.18 6.80
CA LEU A 116 17.66 -28.74 5.42
C LEU A 116 18.43 -27.43 5.12
N ILE A 117 18.48 -26.54 6.11
CA ILE A 117 19.25 -25.30 6.07
C ILE A 117 20.53 -25.50 6.87
N ASN A 118 21.33 -26.52 6.52
CA ASN A 118 22.67 -26.65 7.09
C ASN A 118 23.54 -25.50 6.58
N PRO A 119 23.90 -24.50 7.41
CA PRO A 119 24.64 -23.32 6.94
C PRO A 119 26.04 -23.69 6.45
N CYS A 120 26.59 -24.84 6.91
CA CYS A 120 27.88 -25.36 6.48
C CYS A 120 27.88 -25.92 5.06
N GLU A 121 26.71 -26.32 4.52
CA GLU A 121 26.58 -26.82 3.14
C GLU A 121 26.27 -25.71 2.14
N ILE A 122 25.87 -24.53 2.62
CA ILE A 122 25.62 -23.39 1.74
C ILE A 122 26.99 -22.75 1.48
N ASN A 123 27.52 -22.98 0.27
CA ASN A 123 28.83 -22.50 -0.17
C ASN A 123 28.84 -20.98 -0.42
N VAL A 124 28.51 -20.22 0.62
CA VAL A 124 28.60 -18.76 0.72
C VAL A 124 29.72 -18.48 1.71
N GLY A 125 30.48 -17.39 1.53
CA GLY A 125 31.65 -17.05 2.35
C GLY A 125 31.35 -16.77 3.83
N ILE A 126 30.80 -17.75 4.55
CA ILE A 126 30.44 -17.69 5.95
C ILE A 126 31.74 -17.89 6.75
N ARG A 127 32.29 -16.79 7.27
CA ARG A 127 33.51 -16.85 8.09
C ARG A 127 33.26 -17.25 9.54
N ASN A 128 32.06 -17.02 10.06
CA ASN A 128 31.72 -17.29 11.45
C ASN A 128 30.26 -17.70 11.62
N ILE A 129 30.07 -18.86 12.26
CA ILE A 129 28.79 -19.38 12.70
C ILE A 129 28.83 -19.36 14.23
N LYS A 130 27.92 -18.59 14.85
CA LYS A 130 27.78 -18.59 16.31
C LYS A 130 26.40 -19.10 16.68
N GLU A 131 26.36 -20.27 17.30
CA GLU A 131 25.16 -20.78 17.95
C GLU A 131 24.94 -20.07 19.29
N THR A 132 23.70 -19.68 19.55
CA THR A 132 23.32 -19.04 20.81
C THR A 132 22.48 -20.00 21.66
N LYS A 133 22.48 -19.81 22.98
CA LYS A 133 21.77 -20.64 23.98
C LYS A 133 20.26 -20.80 23.75
N LYS A 134 19.67 -20.05 22.81
CA LYS A 134 18.25 -20.09 22.44
C LYS A 134 18.00 -20.68 21.04
N VAL A 135 18.95 -21.45 20.50
CA VAL A 135 18.84 -22.10 19.18
C VAL A 135 18.72 -21.08 18.03
N ASN A 136 19.29 -19.88 18.21
CA ASN A 136 19.47 -18.94 17.10
C ASN A 136 20.90 -19.11 16.57
N ILE A 137 21.02 -19.23 15.26
CA ILE A 137 22.30 -19.22 14.54
C ILE A 137 22.54 -17.79 14.06
N VAL A 138 23.65 -17.18 14.47
CA VAL A 138 24.10 -15.90 13.94
C VAL A 138 25.18 -16.18 12.90
N LEU A 139 24.89 -15.82 11.65
CA LEU A 139 25.81 -15.90 10.53
C LEU A 139 26.39 -14.50 10.25
N LYS A 140 27.71 -14.40 10.11
CA LYS A 140 28.37 -13.19 9.64
C LYS A 140 28.81 -13.39 8.18
N CYS A 141 28.35 -12.50 7.31
CA CYS A 141 28.80 -12.37 5.92
C CYS A 141 29.62 -11.07 5.79
N ASP A 142 30.67 -11.08 4.98
CA ASP A 142 31.53 -9.89 4.81
C ASP A 142 30.98 -8.93 3.75
N THR A 143 30.17 -9.44 2.83
CA THR A 143 29.61 -8.65 1.73
C THR A 143 28.08 -8.80 1.64
N GLU A 144 27.41 -7.74 1.19
CA GLU A 144 25.96 -7.76 0.95
C GLU A 144 25.57 -8.76 -0.16
N GLN A 145 26.45 -8.98 -1.14
CA GLN A 145 26.21 -9.95 -2.22
C GLN A 145 26.14 -11.39 -1.69
N GLU A 146 26.95 -11.74 -0.69
CA GLU A 146 26.88 -13.05 -0.02
C GLU A 146 25.59 -13.19 0.78
N LEU A 147 25.15 -12.14 1.48
CA LEU A 147 23.89 -12.14 2.21
C LEU A 147 22.69 -12.40 1.27
N GLU A 148 22.70 -11.79 0.09
CA GLU A 148 21.63 -11.95 -0.90
C GLU A 148 21.63 -13.36 -1.54
N ARG A 149 22.80 -13.94 -1.81
CA ARG A 149 22.92 -15.34 -2.27
C ARG A 149 22.41 -16.32 -1.21
N LEU A 150 22.72 -16.05 0.06
CA LEU A 150 22.26 -16.86 1.19
C LEU A 150 20.73 -16.82 1.31
N LYS A 151 20.12 -15.63 1.21
CA LYS A 151 18.66 -15.48 1.21
C LYS A 151 18.00 -16.28 0.08
N LYS A 152 18.47 -16.11 -1.16
CA LYS A 152 17.92 -16.83 -2.32
C LYS A 152 18.07 -18.36 -2.19
N SER A 153 19.21 -18.82 -1.68
CA SER A 153 19.43 -20.25 -1.45
C SER A 153 18.50 -20.82 -0.38
N ALA A 154 18.34 -20.11 0.74
CA ALA A 154 17.43 -20.49 1.81
C ALA A 154 15.96 -20.50 1.34
N GLU A 155 15.54 -19.47 0.61
CA GLU A 155 14.17 -19.38 0.06
C GLU A 155 13.87 -20.51 -0.93
N SER A 156 14.82 -20.87 -1.79
CA SER A 156 14.66 -21.97 -2.75
C SER A 156 14.48 -23.31 -2.04
N LYS A 157 15.33 -23.61 -1.05
CA LYS A 157 15.24 -24.84 -0.25
C LYS A 157 13.96 -24.90 0.59
N LEU A 158 13.51 -23.76 1.13
CA LEU A 158 12.28 -23.67 1.91
C LEU A 158 11.02 -23.80 1.06
N LYS A 159 10.97 -23.18 -0.13
CA LYS A 159 9.84 -23.32 -1.05
C LYS A 159 9.60 -24.77 -1.48
N GLY A 160 10.68 -25.51 -1.73
CA GLY A 160 10.60 -26.95 -2.04
C GLY A 160 10.04 -27.78 -0.88
N TYR A 161 10.37 -27.42 0.37
CA TYR A 161 9.85 -28.12 1.55
C TYR A 161 8.38 -27.82 1.83
N VAL A 162 7.93 -26.56 1.68
CA VAL A 162 6.53 -26.18 1.87
C VAL A 162 5.64 -26.80 0.80
N GLY A 163 6.06 -26.73 -0.48
CA GLY A 163 5.28 -27.30 -1.59
C GLY A 163 5.15 -28.82 -1.52
N ASN A 164 6.18 -29.54 -1.08
CA ASN A 164 6.12 -30.99 -0.94
C ASN A 164 5.24 -31.44 0.24
N LYS A 165 5.20 -30.66 1.33
CA LYS A 165 4.36 -30.96 2.49
C LYS A 165 2.87 -30.77 2.21
N GLU A 166 2.52 -29.73 1.47
CA GLU A 166 1.13 -29.50 1.02
C GLU A 166 0.64 -30.64 0.11
N ILE A 167 1.51 -31.18 -0.75
CA ILE A 167 1.21 -32.32 -1.62
C ILE A 167 1.04 -33.62 -0.81
N GLU A 168 1.94 -33.92 0.14
CA GLU A 168 1.82 -35.10 1.00
C GLU A 168 0.55 -35.07 1.86
N GLU A 169 0.19 -33.92 2.45
CA GLU A 169 -1.02 -33.77 3.26
C GLU A 169 -2.31 -33.90 2.42
N LEU A 170 -2.30 -33.45 1.17
CA LEU A 170 -3.39 -33.65 0.20
C LEU A 170 -3.54 -35.12 -0.20
N GLU A 171 -2.44 -35.83 -0.46
CA GLU A 171 -2.44 -37.25 -0.81
C GLU A 171 -2.93 -38.13 0.36
N GLU A 172 -2.53 -37.80 1.59
CA GLU A 172 -2.95 -38.54 2.79
C GLU A 172 -4.44 -38.32 3.13
N SER A 173 -4.95 -37.11 2.89
CA SER A 173 -6.37 -36.78 3.03
C SER A 173 -7.23 -37.50 1.99
N THR A 174 -6.72 -37.63 0.76
CA THR A 174 -7.40 -38.33 -0.34
C THR A 174 -7.45 -39.86 -0.11
N ARG A 175 -6.42 -40.44 0.52
CA ARG A 175 -6.40 -41.87 0.90
C ARG A 175 -7.44 -42.24 1.95
N LYS A 176 -7.64 -41.38 2.96
CA LYS A 176 -8.60 -41.63 4.05
C LYS A 176 -10.06 -41.52 3.62
N GLN A 177 -10.34 -40.89 2.48
CA GLN A 177 -11.70 -40.81 1.91
C GLN A 177 -12.05 -42.00 1.00
N ASN A 178 -11.04 -42.76 0.54
CA ASN A 178 -11.20 -43.90 -0.36
C ASN A 178 -11.05 -45.26 0.32
N THR A 179 -11.02 -45.30 1.66
CA THR A 179 -10.98 -46.51 2.49
C THR A 179 -12.17 -46.52 3.42
#